data_AF-A0A667YT86-F1
#
_entry.id   AF-A0A667YT86-F1
#
_cell.length_a   1.000
_cell.length_b   1.000
_cell.length_c   1.000
_cell.angle_alpha   90.00
_cell.angle_beta   90.00
_cell.angle_gamma   90.00
#
_symmetry.space_group_name_H-M   'P 1'
#
loop_
_entity.id
_entity.type
_entity.pdbx_description
1 polymer ?
#
loop_
_entity_poly.entity_id
_entity_poly.type
_entity_poly.pdbx_seq_one_letter_code
_entity_poly.pdbx_strand_id
1 'polypeptide(L)'
;FSFIHHTNFSPSLSGPGQIIAIHNAVYGRRDQTTCSYKHHHQNVYCSRPTNKVAESCNGKNSCTIYASNSVFGDPCRRVYKYLELAYTCECNSLAPVKLCSASDSALPCVMISVESTLYGRSDSETCSTGRPAEQLSNTECSLQGTLEILKSRCNGKRSCTIYASNSVFGDPCVGTYKYLELAYTCECKCLKGAVSLC
;
A
#
# COMPACT_ATOMS: atom_id res chain seq x y z
N PHE A 1 17.24 17.25 -32.44
CA PHE A 1 15.76 17.15 -32.36
C PHE A 1 15.41 16.32 -31.15
N SER A 2 15.18 16.99 -30.02
CA SER A 2 14.74 16.36 -28.78
C SER A 2 13.21 16.27 -28.81
N PHE A 3 12.65 15.09 -29.03
CA PHE A 3 11.26 14.85 -28.65
C PHE A 3 11.27 14.55 -27.15
N ILE A 4 10.72 15.46 -26.36
CA ILE A 4 10.46 15.24 -24.94
C ILE A 4 9.13 14.50 -24.89
N HIS A 5 9.14 13.17 -24.82
CA HIS A 5 7.93 12.44 -24.47
C HIS A 5 7.73 12.57 -22.96
N HIS A 6 6.72 13.36 -22.59
CA HIS A 6 6.23 13.45 -21.22
C HIS A 6 5.52 12.14 -20.88
N THR A 7 6.20 11.19 -20.27
CA THR A 7 5.56 9.97 -19.79
C THR A 7 5.23 10.13 -18.31
N ASN A 8 3.95 10.35 -18.00
CA ASN A 8 3.46 10.19 -16.64
C ASN A 8 3.60 8.71 -16.26
N PHE A 9 4.55 8.39 -15.40
CA PHE A 9 4.62 7.11 -14.74
C PHE A 9 3.62 7.12 -13.57
N SER A 10 2.34 7.06 -13.91
CA SER A 10 1.31 6.65 -12.96
C SER A 10 1.12 5.16 -13.16
N PRO A 11 1.83 4.28 -12.42
CA PRO A 11 1.34 2.92 -12.30
C PRO A 11 -0.12 3.05 -11.89
N SER A 12 -1.02 2.36 -12.58
CA SER A 12 -2.46 2.39 -12.32
C SER A 12 -2.71 1.74 -10.96
N LEU A 13 -2.33 2.42 -9.89
CA LEU A 13 -2.40 1.97 -8.50
C LEU A 13 -3.71 2.47 -7.94
N SER A 14 -4.74 1.64 -8.06
CA SER A 14 -6.02 1.88 -7.44
C SER A 14 -5.95 1.54 -5.95
N GLY A 15 -5.42 2.43 -5.12
CA GLY A 15 -5.51 2.26 -3.67
C GLY A 15 -4.77 3.32 -2.86
N PRO A 16 -5.38 3.90 -1.81
CA PRO A 16 -4.64 4.67 -0.81
C PRO A 16 -3.68 3.76 -0.02
N GLY A 17 -2.50 4.28 0.34
CA GLY A 17 -1.50 3.57 1.16
C GLY A 17 -0.42 2.78 0.40
N GLN A 18 -0.45 2.79 -0.93
CA GLN A 18 0.57 2.14 -1.76
C GLN A 18 1.75 3.08 -2.05
N ILE A 19 2.98 2.59 -1.95
CA ILE A 19 4.22 3.31 -2.23
C ILE A 19 5.05 2.61 -3.30
N ILE A 20 5.77 3.38 -4.11
CA ILE A 20 6.66 2.88 -5.16
C ILE A 20 8.00 2.47 -4.52
N ALA A 21 8.54 1.33 -4.94
CA ALA A 21 9.89 0.88 -4.63
C ALA A 21 10.61 0.47 -5.93
N ILE A 22 11.60 1.25 -6.32
CA ILE A 22 12.41 1.01 -7.52
C ILE A 22 13.51 -0.02 -7.19
N HIS A 23 13.58 -1.10 -7.96
CA HIS A 23 14.64 -2.11 -7.85
C HIS A 23 15.78 -1.86 -8.84
N ASN A 24 15.44 -1.46 -10.06
CA ASN A 24 16.41 -1.19 -11.10
C ASN A 24 15.90 -0.12 -12.06
N ALA A 25 16.81 0.72 -12.54
CA ALA A 25 16.52 1.71 -13.56
C ALA A 25 17.74 1.89 -14.48
N VAL A 26 17.50 1.89 -15.79
CA VAL A 26 18.55 1.98 -16.80
C VAL A 26 18.12 2.95 -17.89
N TYR A 27 18.94 3.96 -18.16
CA TYR A 27 18.71 4.91 -19.24
C TYR A 27 19.67 4.64 -20.40
N GLY A 28 19.15 4.43 -21.61
CA GLY A 28 19.94 4.06 -22.77
C GLY A 28 19.16 3.26 -23.82
N ARG A 29 19.84 2.42 -24.58
CA ARG A 29 19.32 1.44 -25.50
C ARG A 29 20.05 0.11 -25.28
N ARG A 30 19.29 -0.95 -25.05
CA ARG A 30 19.77 -2.34 -24.89
C ARG A 30 19.29 -3.29 -25.97
N ASP A 31 18.36 -2.84 -26.80
CA ASP A 31 17.81 -3.63 -27.90
C ASP A 31 17.44 -2.74 -29.11
N GLN A 32 17.14 -3.38 -30.23
CA GLN A 32 16.80 -2.72 -31.50
C GLN A 32 15.29 -2.51 -31.70
N THR A 33 14.43 -3.03 -30.82
CA THR A 33 12.98 -3.15 -31.01
C THR A 33 12.17 -2.20 -30.13
N THR A 34 12.70 -1.84 -28.98
CA THR A 34 12.15 -0.93 -28.00
C THR A 34 12.32 0.51 -28.49
N CYS A 35 11.21 1.23 -28.57
CA CYS A 35 11.16 2.62 -29.03
C CYS A 35 11.73 2.81 -30.45
N SER A 36 11.41 1.90 -31.38
CA SER A 36 12.07 1.80 -32.69
C SER A 36 11.37 2.49 -33.85
N TYR A 37 10.32 3.27 -33.57
CA TYR A 37 9.40 3.84 -34.57
C TYR A 37 10.05 4.49 -35.81
N LYS A 38 11.32 4.95 -35.75
CA LYS A 38 12.03 5.55 -36.90
C LYS A 38 13.54 5.24 -37.00
N HIS A 39 14.08 4.32 -36.18
CA HIS A 39 15.52 4.12 -36.12
C HIS A 39 15.93 2.66 -35.92
N HIS A 40 16.10 1.96 -37.04
CA HIS A 40 16.67 0.61 -37.05
C HIS A 40 18.21 0.66 -37.03
N HIS A 41 18.84 -0.37 -36.46
CA HIS A 41 20.31 -0.55 -36.38
C HIS A 41 21.08 0.48 -35.52
N GLN A 42 20.52 0.89 -34.38
CA GLN A 42 21.26 1.69 -33.40
C GLN A 42 22.17 0.83 -32.52
N ASN A 43 23.21 1.44 -31.94
CA ASN A 43 24.07 0.78 -30.98
C ASN A 43 23.27 0.37 -29.73
N VAL A 44 23.19 -0.94 -29.48
CA VAL A 44 22.50 -1.56 -28.33
C VAL A 44 23.41 -1.72 -27.11
N TYR A 45 24.70 -1.40 -27.23
CA TYR A 45 25.63 -1.33 -26.12
C TYR A 45 25.72 0.09 -25.59
N CYS A 46 24.56 0.73 -25.40
CA CYS A 46 24.47 2.02 -24.74
C CYS A 46 23.53 1.94 -23.56
N SER A 47 24.03 1.75 -22.36
CA SER A 47 23.16 1.79 -21.19
C SER A 47 23.92 2.28 -19.99
N ARG A 48 23.27 3.13 -19.19
CA ARG A 48 23.80 3.55 -17.90
C ARG A 48 22.76 3.29 -16.81
N PRO A 49 23.06 2.40 -15.84
CA PRO A 49 22.26 2.26 -14.63
C PRO A 49 22.15 3.61 -13.90
N THR A 50 21.02 3.87 -13.26
CA THR A 50 20.78 5.12 -12.55
C THR A 50 19.95 4.90 -11.29
N ASN A 51 20.30 5.62 -10.23
CA ASN A 51 19.56 5.67 -8.97
C ASN A 51 18.58 6.85 -8.90
N LYS A 52 18.64 7.81 -9.84
CA LYS A 52 17.83 9.04 -9.82
C LYS A 52 16.32 8.79 -9.79
N VAL A 53 15.89 7.67 -10.38
CA VAL A 53 14.49 7.24 -10.36
C VAL A 53 14.09 6.81 -8.94
N ALA A 54 14.92 6.02 -8.27
CA ALA A 54 14.70 5.62 -6.88
C ALA A 54 14.70 6.84 -5.94
N GLU A 55 15.68 7.73 -6.09
CA GLU A 55 15.76 9.00 -5.33
C GLU A 55 14.51 9.87 -5.50
N SER A 56 13.92 9.86 -6.70
CA SER A 56 12.76 10.70 -7.01
C SER A 56 11.42 10.05 -6.65
N CYS A 57 11.31 8.72 -6.73
CA CYS A 57 10.04 8.02 -6.71
C CYS A 57 9.81 7.11 -5.51
N ASN A 58 10.86 6.63 -4.82
CA ASN A 58 10.68 5.72 -3.70
C ASN A 58 9.84 6.36 -2.59
N GLY A 59 8.92 5.59 -2.01
CA GLY A 59 8.05 6.05 -0.91
C GLY A 59 6.88 6.93 -1.34
N LYS A 60 6.73 7.24 -2.63
CA LYS A 60 5.60 8.01 -3.16
C LYS A 60 4.50 7.10 -3.68
N ASN A 61 3.25 7.55 -3.58
CA ASN A 61 2.08 6.88 -4.18
C ASN A 61 1.95 7.12 -5.70
N SER A 62 2.63 8.14 -6.21
CA SER A 62 2.70 8.49 -7.63
C SER A 62 3.99 9.26 -7.90
N CYS A 63 4.59 9.08 -9.09
CA CYS A 63 5.84 9.75 -9.44
C CYS A 63 5.90 10.07 -10.94
N THR A 64 6.19 11.32 -11.29
CA THR A 64 6.47 11.71 -12.67
C THR A 64 7.96 11.96 -12.83
N ILE A 65 8.59 11.27 -13.79
CA ILE A 65 10.00 11.47 -14.15
C ILE A 65 10.16 11.55 -15.67
N TYR A 66 11.07 12.43 -16.11
CA TYR A 66 11.32 12.66 -17.53
C TYR A 66 12.53 11.85 -18.00
N ALA A 67 12.32 10.95 -18.97
CA ALA A 67 13.37 10.19 -19.65
C ALA A 67 14.18 11.10 -20.60
N SER A 68 15.05 11.93 -20.03
CA SER A 68 15.80 12.93 -20.81
C SER A 68 17.28 13.01 -20.42
N ASN A 69 18.07 13.57 -21.34
CA ASN A 69 19.48 13.86 -21.09
C ASN A 69 19.71 14.92 -20.01
N SER A 70 18.74 15.80 -19.74
CA SER A 70 18.84 16.78 -18.65
C SER A 70 18.74 16.11 -17.28
N VAL A 71 17.94 15.05 -17.16
CA VAL A 71 17.79 14.29 -15.91
C VAL A 71 18.91 13.27 -15.78
N PHE A 72 19.13 12.44 -16.80
CA PHE A 72 20.01 11.26 -16.70
C PHE A 72 21.40 11.46 -17.32
N GLY A 73 21.68 12.60 -17.94
CA GLY A 73 22.87 12.79 -18.78
C GLY A 73 22.77 12.04 -20.11
N ASP A 74 23.73 12.23 -21.01
CA ASP A 74 23.77 11.53 -22.30
C ASP A 74 24.81 10.39 -22.28
N PRO A 75 24.39 9.12 -22.11
CA PRO A 75 25.31 7.98 -22.13
C PRO A 75 25.86 7.66 -23.53
N CYS A 76 25.18 8.08 -24.59
CA CYS A 76 25.61 7.84 -25.96
C CYS A 76 25.00 8.86 -26.92
N ARG A 77 25.87 9.72 -27.47
CA ARG A 77 25.47 10.71 -28.46
C ARG A 77 24.97 9.99 -29.72
N ARG A 78 23.93 10.57 -30.35
CA ARG A 78 23.30 10.09 -31.60
C ARG A 78 22.54 8.76 -31.53
N VAL A 79 22.41 8.16 -30.35
CA VAL A 79 21.53 7.01 -30.12
C VAL A 79 20.26 7.50 -29.42
N TYR A 80 19.11 7.02 -29.89
CA TYR A 80 17.82 7.24 -29.26
C TYR A 80 17.71 6.34 -28.05
N LYS A 81 17.42 6.92 -26.89
CA LYS A 81 17.46 6.26 -25.58
C LYS A 81 16.05 6.15 -25.03
N TYR A 82 15.86 5.15 -24.19
CA TYR A 82 14.67 4.90 -23.40
C TYR A 82 15.06 4.64 -21.96
N LEU A 83 14.13 4.89 -21.04
CA LEU A 83 14.29 4.56 -19.63
C LEU A 83 13.59 3.24 -19.36
N GLU A 84 14.34 2.23 -18.94
CA GLU A 84 13.80 0.95 -18.51
C GLU A 84 13.80 0.86 -16.99
N LEU A 85 12.66 0.48 -16.41
CA LEU A 85 12.43 0.44 -14.97
C LEU A 85 11.95 -0.94 -14.54
N ALA A 86 12.48 -1.44 -13.43
CA ALA A 86 11.90 -2.53 -12.67
C ALA A 86 11.54 -2.03 -11.27
N TYR A 87 10.29 -2.21 -10.87
CA TYR A 87 9.75 -1.69 -9.62
C TYR A 87 8.74 -2.65 -9.00
N THR A 88 8.56 -2.50 -7.69
CA THR A 88 7.44 -3.03 -6.92
C THR A 88 6.62 -1.88 -6.36
N CYS A 89 5.37 -2.19 -6.03
CA CYS A 89 4.55 -1.31 -5.23
C CYS A 89 4.35 -1.99 -3.88
N GLU A 90 4.89 -1.40 -2.83
CA GLU A 90 4.78 -1.88 -1.46
C GLU A 90 3.58 -1.21 -0.79
N CYS A 91 2.85 -1.95 0.04
CA CYS A 91 1.81 -1.39 0.89
C CYS A 91 2.27 -1.55 2.33
N ASN A 92 2.47 -0.42 3.00
CA ASN A 92 2.82 -0.41 4.42
C ASN A 92 1.72 0.34 5.16
N SER A 93 0.79 -0.40 5.74
CA SER A 93 -0.10 0.14 6.76
C SER A 93 -0.60 -0.97 7.68
N LEU A 94 0.16 -1.21 8.76
CA LEU A 94 -0.40 -1.76 9.99
C LEU A 94 -1.16 -0.61 10.66
N ALA A 95 -2.47 -0.75 10.83
CA ALA A 95 -3.28 0.26 11.51
C ALA A 95 -4.02 -0.40 12.68
N PRO A 96 -3.60 -0.16 13.94
CA PRO A 96 -4.40 -0.52 15.11
C PRO A 96 -5.60 0.44 15.21
N VAL A 97 -6.80 -0.11 15.38
CA VAL A 97 -8.05 0.65 15.52
C VAL A 97 -8.80 0.15 16.74
N LYS A 98 -9.21 1.08 17.62
CA LYS A 98 -10.08 0.81 18.77
C LYS A 98 -11.47 1.39 18.51
N LEU A 99 -12.50 0.56 18.52
CA LEU A 99 -13.90 0.91 18.26
C LEU A 99 -14.73 0.76 19.55
N CYS A 100 -15.29 1.87 20.02
CA CYS A 100 -16.09 1.92 21.25
C CYS A 100 -17.58 1.58 21.05
N SER A 101 -18.07 1.68 19.83
CA SER A 101 -19.47 1.43 19.43
C SER A 101 -19.51 1.11 17.93
N ALA A 102 -20.70 0.82 17.39
CA ALA A 102 -20.97 0.62 15.97
C ALA A 102 -20.55 1.85 15.13
N SER A 103 -19.26 1.98 14.85
CA SER A 103 -18.73 3.00 13.94
C SER A 103 -18.46 2.38 12.58
N ASP A 104 -18.95 3.02 11.53
CA ASP A 104 -18.56 2.77 10.15
C ASP A 104 -17.08 3.15 9.98
N SER A 105 -16.18 2.20 10.21
CA SER A 105 -14.82 2.31 9.73
C SER A 105 -14.79 1.77 8.30
N ALA A 106 -15.03 2.64 7.33
CA ALA A 106 -14.72 2.35 5.94
C ALA A 106 -13.19 2.33 5.80
N LEU A 107 -12.60 1.15 5.94
CA LEU A 107 -11.16 0.93 5.74
C LEU A 107 -10.88 0.98 4.23
N PRO A 108 -10.10 1.95 3.72
CA PRO A 108 -9.81 1.99 2.29
C PRO A 108 -8.58 1.09 2.02
N CYS A 109 -8.78 -0.23 1.98
CA CYS A 109 -7.73 -1.21 1.69
C CYS A 109 -7.89 -1.84 0.29
N VAL A 110 -6.82 -2.41 -0.26
CA VAL A 110 -6.89 -3.27 -1.46
C VAL A 110 -7.37 -4.68 -1.09
N MET A 111 -6.78 -5.30 -0.06
CA MET A 111 -7.31 -6.46 0.65
C MET A 111 -7.00 -6.33 2.14
N ILE A 112 -7.99 -6.50 2.99
CA ILE A 112 -7.81 -6.52 4.44
C ILE A 112 -7.23 -7.88 4.85
N SER A 113 -6.29 -7.89 5.80
CA SER A 113 -5.81 -9.07 6.49
C SER A 113 -5.75 -8.79 7.99
N VAL A 114 -6.61 -9.46 8.75
CA VAL A 114 -6.74 -9.25 10.19
C VAL A 114 -5.60 -9.97 10.93
N GLU A 115 -4.82 -9.23 11.72
CA GLU A 115 -3.66 -9.74 12.46
C GLU A 115 -4.04 -10.14 13.89
N SER A 116 -4.68 -9.22 14.62
CA SER A 116 -5.11 -9.45 16.00
C SER A 116 -6.39 -8.69 16.32
N THR A 117 -7.13 -9.21 17.31
CA THR A 117 -8.43 -8.68 17.71
C THR A 117 -8.65 -8.88 19.19
N LEU A 118 -9.38 -7.97 19.82
CA LEU A 118 -9.94 -8.13 21.16
C LEU A 118 -11.37 -7.60 21.16
N TYR A 119 -12.33 -8.45 21.52
CA TYR A 119 -13.67 -7.99 21.88
C TYR A 119 -13.88 -8.20 23.37
N GLY A 120 -14.02 -7.11 24.13
CA GLY A 120 -14.00 -7.14 25.59
C GLY A 120 -13.50 -5.84 26.18
N ARG A 121 -12.67 -5.92 27.22
CA ARG A 121 -11.99 -4.78 27.85
C ARG A 121 -10.65 -5.24 28.41
N SER A 122 -9.58 -4.59 27.98
CA SER A 122 -8.20 -4.78 28.45
C SER A 122 -7.67 -3.63 29.30
N ASP A 123 -8.36 -2.49 29.34
CA ASP A 123 -7.97 -1.32 30.12
C ASP A 123 -9.20 -0.48 30.54
N SER A 124 -9.03 0.37 31.57
CA SER A 124 -10.11 1.18 32.14
C SER A 124 -10.30 2.54 31.45
N GLU A 125 -9.39 2.92 30.55
CA GLU A 125 -9.35 4.25 29.92
C GLU A 125 -10.04 4.26 28.55
N THR A 126 -9.84 3.21 27.76
CA THR A 126 -10.41 3.02 26.43
C THR A 126 -11.92 2.99 26.54
N CYS A 127 -12.58 3.87 25.79
CA CYS A 127 -14.03 3.99 25.74
C CYS A 127 -14.68 4.23 27.13
N SER A 128 -14.03 5.01 28.00
CA SER A 128 -14.45 5.27 29.38
C SER A 128 -15.38 6.48 29.56
N THR A 129 -15.40 7.40 28.59
CA THR A 129 -16.12 8.68 28.72
C THR A 129 -17.61 8.48 29.02
N GLY A 130 -18.07 9.06 30.13
CA GLY A 130 -19.48 9.01 30.55
C GLY A 130 -19.93 7.64 31.09
N ARG A 131 -19.00 6.73 31.40
CA ARG A 131 -19.32 5.38 31.90
C ARG A 131 -19.11 5.27 33.43
N PRO A 132 -19.98 4.55 34.15
CA PRO A 132 -19.78 4.23 35.56
C PRO A 132 -18.53 3.38 35.78
N ALA A 133 -17.86 3.57 36.93
CA ALA A 133 -16.62 2.85 37.27
C ALA A 133 -16.81 1.33 37.31
N GLU A 134 -18.00 0.85 37.69
CA GLU A 134 -18.36 -0.56 37.75
C GLU A 134 -18.31 -1.22 36.36
N GLN A 135 -18.60 -0.46 35.30
CA GLN A 135 -18.54 -0.95 33.92
C GLN A 135 -17.13 -0.98 33.34
N LEU A 136 -16.16 -0.33 34.00
CA LEU A 136 -14.78 -0.15 33.55
C LEU A 136 -13.76 -0.98 34.35
N SER A 137 -14.19 -1.57 35.48
CA SER A 137 -13.31 -2.26 36.43
C SER A 137 -12.75 -3.59 35.92
N ASN A 138 -13.53 -4.33 35.13
CA ASN A 138 -13.10 -5.62 34.58
C ASN A 138 -12.24 -5.41 33.32
N THR A 139 -10.92 -5.41 33.50
CA THR A 139 -9.92 -5.25 32.43
C THR A 139 -9.31 -6.58 31.98
N GLU A 140 -9.84 -7.71 32.44
CA GLU A 140 -9.43 -9.06 32.01
C GLU A 140 -10.54 -9.73 31.19
N CYS A 141 -11.32 -8.92 30.47
CA CYS A 141 -12.41 -9.42 29.64
C CYS A 141 -11.99 -9.53 28.18
N SER A 142 -12.00 -10.75 27.64
CA SER A 142 -11.81 -10.97 26.21
C SER A 142 -12.60 -12.19 25.73
N LEU A 143 -13.20 -12.07 24.54
CA LEU A 143 -13.89 -13.18 23.89
C LEU A 143 -12.93 -13.97 22.99
N GLN A 144 -12.79 -15.26 23.27
CA GLN A 144 -12.07 -16.20 22.41
C GLN A 144 -12.80 -16.42 21.07
N GLY A 145 -12.05 -16.62 19.99
CA GLY A 145 -12.62 -16.81 18.64
C GLY A 145 -12.99 -15.52 17.89
N THR A 146 -12.89 -14.35 18.53
CA THR A 146 -13.12 -13.04 17.87
C THR A 146 -12.27 -12.88 16.60
N LEU A 147 -11.02 -13.37 16.63
CA LEU A 147 -10.09 -13.29 15.51
C LEU A 147 -10.59 -14.09 14.29
N GLU A 148 -11.10 -15.30 14.50
CA GLU A 148 -11.59 -16.17 13.42
C GLU A 148 -12.87 -15.60 12.80
N ILE A 149 -13.76 -15.04 13.62
CA ILE A 149 -14.96 -14.34 13.15
C ILE A 149 -14.56 -13.16 12.25
N LEU A 150 -13.57 -12.37 12.64
CA LEU A 150 -13.17 -11.20 11.86
C LEU A 150 -12.33 -11.55 10.63
N LYS A 151 -11.47 -12.57 10.71
CA LYS A 151 -10.76 -13.11 9.54
C LYS A 151 -11.77 -13.61 8.50
N SER A 152 -12.75 -14.43 8.89
CA SER A 152 -13.77 -14.94 7.96
C SER A 152 -14.64 -13.84 7.34
N ARG A 153 -14.92 -12.77 8.08
CA ARG A 153 -15.76 -11.66 7.60
C ARG A 153 -15.00 -10.64 6.75
N CYS A 154 -13.74 -10.35 7.07
CA CYS A 154 -13.02 -9.21 6.50
C CYS A 154 -11.86 -9.57 5.59
N ASN A 155 -11.20 -10.72 5.77
CA ASN A 155 -10.01 -11.02 4.99
C ASN A 155 -10.32 -11.07 3.49
N GLY A 156 -9.42 -10.50 2.68
CA GLY A 156 -9.55 -10.46 1.22
C GLY A 156 -10.55 -9.42 0.70
N LYS A 157 -11.26 -8.69 1.58
CA LYS A 157 -12.17 -7.62 1.15
C LYS A 157 -11.46 -6.28 1.07
N ARG A 158 -11.93 -5.41 0.17
CA ARG A 158 -11.47 -4.01 0.06
C ARG A 158 -11.96 -3.10 1.19
N SER A 159 -13.10 -3.45 1.76
CA SER A 159 -13.73 -2.75 2.87
C SER A 159 -14.49 -3.78 3.72
N CYS A 160 -14.51 -3.57 5.03
CA CYS A 160 -15.24 -4.41 5.98
C CYS A 160 -15.89 -3.53 7.05
N THR A 161 -17.22 -3.53 7.11
CA THR A 161 -17.97 -2.89 8.19
C THR A 161 -18.16 -3.90 9.32
N ILE A 162 -17.77 -3.51 10.53
CA ILE A 162 -17.88 -4.34 11.74
C ILE A 162 -18.62 -3.54 12.80
N TYR A 163 -19.58 -4.20 13.46
CA TYR A 163 -20.29 -3.63 14.60
C TYR A 163 -19.84 -4.33 15.88
N ALA A 164 -19.26 -3.56 16.81
CA ALA A 164 -18.83 -4.05 18.12
C ALA A 164 -20.03 -4.28 19.05
N SER A 165 -20.77 -5.37 18.83
CA SER A 165 -22.00 -5.68 19.57
C SER A 165 -22.11 -7.14 20.02
N ASN A 166 -22.86 -7.34 21.11
CA ASN A 166 -23.18 -8.66 21.63
C ASN A 166 -23.96 -9.54 20.62
N SER A 167 -24.67 -8.92 19.67
CA SER A 167 -25.38 -9.66 18.61
C SER A 167 -24.43 -10.25 17.55
N VAL A 168 -23.23 -9.69 17.40
CA VAL A 168 -22.22 -10.16 16.44
C VAL A 168 -21.27 -11.17 17.08
N PHE A 169 -20.87 -10.91 18.32
CA PHE A 169 -19.81 -11.67 19.00
C PHE A 169 -20.31 -12.52 20.17
N GLY A 170 -21.45 -12.20 20.77
CA GLY A 170 -21.84 -12.70 22.10
C GLY A 170 -21.37 -11.78 23.23
N ASP A 171 -21.64 -12.13 24.48
CA ASP A 171 -21.20 -11.34 25.64
C ASP A 171 -20.18 -12.11 26.50
N PRO A 172 -18.87 -11.76 26.45
CA PRO A 172 -17.85 -12.40 27.27
C PRO A 172 -17.86 -11.97 28.75
N CYS A 173 -18.48 -10.83 29.09
CA CYS A 173 -18.46 -10.27 30.44
C CYS A 173 -19.68 -9.35 30.65
N VAL A 174 -20.76 -9.93 31.16
CA VAL A 174 -22.00 -9.21 31.46
C VAL A 174 -21.75 -8.13 32.52
N GLY A 175 -22.27 -6.93 32.29
CA GLY A 175 -22.09 -5.78 33.18
C GLY A 175 -20.83 -4.95 32.90
N THR A 176 -19.90 -5.44 32.08
CA THR A 176 -18.73 -4.69 31.63
C THR A 176 -19.00 -4.01 30.28
N TYR A 177 -18.63 -2.74 30.16
CA TYR A 177 -18.68 -2.03 28.87
C TYR A 177 -17.52 -2.50 28.01
N LYS A 178 -17.80 -3.02 26.82
CA LYS A 178 -16.81 -3.64 25.93
C LYS A 178 -16.46 -2.72 24.76
N TYR A 179 -15.30 -2.94 24.17
CA TYR A 179 -14.86 -2.37 22.91
C TYR A 179 -14.25 -3.45 22.02
N LEU A 180 -14.17 -3.14 20.72
CA LEU A 180 -13.42 -3.93 19.76
C LEU A 180 -12.09 -3.23 19.51
N GLU A 181 -10.98 -3.92 19.78
CA GLU A 181 -9.66 -3.54 19.29
C GLU A 181 -9.29 -4.46 18.14
N LEU A 182 -8.78 -3.89 17.06
CA LEU A 182 -8.48 -4.57 15.80
C LEU A 182 -7.14 -4.08 15.27
N ALA A 183 -6.19 -4.98 15.06
CA ALA A 183 -5.03 -4.74 14.23
C ALA A 183 -5.20 -5.49 12.91
N TYR A 184 -5.01 -4.77 11.80
CA TYR A 184 -5.05 -5.34 10.46
C TYR A 184 -3.94 -4.75 9.60
N THR A 185 -3.58 -5.49 8.56
CA THR A 185 -2.77 -5.03 7.44
C THR A 185 -3.67 -4.82 6.23
N CYS A 186 -3.37 -3.79 5.43
CA CYS A 186 -3.85 -3.74 4.06
C CYS A 186 -2.84 -4.48 3.18
N GLU A 187 -3.18 -5.71 2.76
CA GLU A 187 -2.45 -6.42 1.73
C GLU A 187 -2.83 -5.86 0.35
N CYS A 188 -1.84 -5.36 -0.39
CA CYS A 188 -2.00 -5.06 -1.79
C CYS A 188 -1.30 -6.14 -2.62
N LYS A 189 -1.88 -6.49 -3.77
CA LYS A 189 -1.12 -7.27 -4.76
C LYS A 189 0.02 -6.40 -5.30
N CYS A 190 1.26 -6.72 -4.92
CA CYS A 190 2.45 -6.09 -5.45
C CYS A 190 2.57 -6.43 -6.95
N LEU A 191 2.25 -5.50 -7.83
CA LEU A 191 2.54 -5.66 -9.25
C LEU A 191 4.03 -5.39 -9.46
N LYS A 192 4.76 -6.43 -9.86
CA LYS A 192 6.10 -6.26 -10.43
C LYS A 192 5.93 -5.81 -11.87
N GLY A 193 6.41 -4.62 -12.19
CA GLY A 193 6.35 -4.05 -13.53
C GLY A 193 7.74 -3.89 -14.12
N ALA A 194 7.88 -4.23 -15.40
CA ALA A 194 8.96 -3.74 -16.24
C ALA A 194 8.35 -2.79 -17.28
N VAL A 195 8.85 -1.56 -17.35
CA VAL A 195 8.35 -0.56 -18.31
C VAL A 195 9.52 0.08 -19.03
N SER A 196 9.41 0.20 -20.35
CA SER A 196 10.32 0.96 -21.20
C SER A 196 9.62 2.25 -21.63
N LEU A 197 10.19 3.39 -21.24
CA LEU A 197 9.68 4.72 -21.53
C LEU A 197 10.46 5.31 -22.71
N CYS A 198 9.73 5.48 -23.82
CA CYS A 198 10.13 6.24 -25.00
C CYS A 198 9.65 7.69 -24.86
#